data_AF-A0A552V1W6-F1
#
_entry.id   AF-A0A552V1W6-F1
#
_cell.length_a   1.000
_cell.length_b   1.000
_cell.length_c   1.000
_cell.angle_alpha   90.00
_cell.angle_beta   90.00
_cell.angle_gamma   90.00
#
_symmetry.space_group_name_H-M   'P 1'
#
loop_
_entity.id
_entity.type
_entity.pdbx_description
1 polymer ?
#
loop_
_entity_poly.entity_id
_entity_poly.type
_entity_poly.pdbx_seq_one_letter_code
_entity_poly.pdbx_strand_id
1 'polypeptide(L)'
;MEAPHTKKLLSLSASARRQVLSCSVLFGLYSFYLLIEVLDFLALLHSKEPDYSATYTIVHVAYFMVEMVVCLGLALWIAIINPKRTDNYILLGIILAAITLFRIIMVYYLYHYSEPTYHFVPYIYKLANPLSNFFRFTFIYLQIIITLIASITCFRAYSASRKLQVEKSRMDT
;
A
#
# COMPACT_ATOMS: atom_id res chain seq x y z
N MET A 1 7.79 34.19 -19.65
CA MET A 1 6.71 33.26 -20.05
C MET A 1 7.29 31.86 -19.95
N GLU A 2 6.90 31.04 -18.96
CA GLU A 2 7.44 29.67 -18.85
C GLU A 2 6.96 28.80 -20.03
N ALA A 3 7.87 28.02 -20.60
CA ALA A 3 7.55 27.11 -21.70
C ALA A 3 6.46 26.10 -21.29
N PRO A 4 5.50 25.77 -22.18
CA PRO A 4 4.37 24.89 -21.87
C PRO A 4 4.80 23.49 -21.39
N HIS A 5 5.97 23.01 -21.82
CA HIS A 5 6.52 21.73 -21.39
C HIS A 5 6.98 21.73 -19.92
N THR A 6 7.52 22.85 -19.42
CA THR A 6 7.97 23.00 -18.03
C THR A 6 6.80 22.96 -17.05
N LYS A 7 5.70 23.66 -17.38
CA LYS A 7 4.47 23.64 -16.58
C LYS A 7 3.86 22.24 -16.46
N LYS A 8 3.92 21.46 -17.55
CA LYS A 8 3.43 20.07 -17.56
C LYS A 8 4.29 19.15 -16.69
N LEU A 9 5.61 19.33 -16.66
CA LEU A 9 6.48 18.55 -15.78
C LEU A 9 6.20 18.87 -14.31
N LEU A 10 6.07 20.15 -13.96
CA LEU A 10 5.78 20.61 -12.59
C LEU A 10 4.44 20.09 -12.06
N SER A 11 3.41 20.05 -12.91
CA SER A 11 2.11 19.49 -12.51
C SER A 11 2.17 17.98 -12.30
N LEU A 12 2.89 17.25 -13.18
CA LEU A 12 3.07 15.80 -13.06
C LEU A 12 3.92 15.42 -11.84
N SER A 13 4.98 16.17 -11.53
CA SER A 13 5.81 15.92 -10.35
C SER A 13 5.04 16.16 -9.05
N ALA A 14 4.27 17.25 -8.97
CA ALA A 14 3.41 17.54 -7.83
C ALA A 14 2.34 16.44 -7.65
N SER A 15 1.73 15.99 -8.75
CA SER A 15 0.76 14.89 -8.74
C SER A 15 1.42 13.58 -8.26
N ALA A 16 2.60 13.22 -8.80
CA ALA A 16 3.33 12.03 -8.39
C ALA A 16 3.62 12.06 -6.88
N ARG A 17 4.16 13.18 -6.38
CA ARG A 17 4.47 13.34 -4.95
C ARG A 17 3.23 13.17 -4.09
N ARG A 18 2.10 13.76 -4.48
CA ARG A 18 0.82 13.65 -3.76
C ARG A 18 0.35 12.19 -3.73
N GLN A 19 0.35 11.50 -4.86
CA GLN A 19 -0.09 10.10 -4.93
C GLN A 19 0.82 9.17 -4.10
N VAL A 20 2.13 9.39 -4.15
CA VAL A 20 3.11 8.65 -3.35
C VAL A 20 2.86 8.88 -1.85
N LEU A 21 2.59 10.12 -1.42
CA LEU A 21 2.23 10.40 -0.02
C LEU A 21 0.91 9.72 0.38
N SER A 22 -0.10 9.72 -0.50
CA SER A 22 -1.36 9.00 -0.25
C SER A 22 -1.11 7.50 -0.03
N CYS A 23 -0.16 6.89 -0.73
CA CYS A 23 0.24 5.50 -0.48
C CYS A 23 0.74 5.34 0.95
N SER A 24 1.65 6.21 1.42
CA SER A 24 2.17 6.16 2.79
C SER A 24 1.05 6.20 3.83
N VAL A 25 0.10 7.12 3.67
CA VAL A 25 -1.06 7.24 4.57
C VAL A 25 -1.90 5.97 4.57
N LEU A 26 -2.21 5.40 3.40
CA LEU A 26 -3.03 4.19 3.28
C LEU A 26 -2.35 2.95 3.86
N PHE A 27 -1.05 2.79 3.65
CA PHE A 27 -0.28 1.70 4.26
C PHE A 27 -0.18 1.87 5.79
N GLY A 28 0.00 3.10 6.27
CA GLY A 28 0.07 3.40 7.70
C GLY A 28 -1.26 3.16 8.43
N LEU A 29 -2.38 3.66 7.87
CA LEU A 29 -3.71 3.44 8.44
C LEU A 29 -4.07 1.96 8.52
N TYR A 30 -3.77 1.20 7.46
CA TYR A 30 -4.03 -0.23 7.45
C TYR A 30 -3.13 -1.00 8.43
N SER A 31 -1.86 -0.60 8.56
CA SER A 31 -0.98 -1.16 9.58
C SER A 31 -1.51 -0.90 11.00
N PHE A 32 -2.03 0.30 11.27
CA PHE A 32 -2.59 0.63 12.57
C PHE A 32 -3.86 -0.19 12.86
N TYR A 33 -4.70 -0.38 11.85
CA TYR A 33 -5.84 -1.28 11.94
C TYR A 33 -5.42 -2.72 12.26
N LEU A 34 -4.39 -3.26 11.57
CA LEU A 34 -3.87 -4.60 11.88
C LEU A 34 -3.29 -4.69 13.30
N LEU A 35 -2.66 -3.62 13.81
CA LEU A 35 -2.20 -3.56 15.20
C LEU A 35 -3.37 -3.72 16.19
N ILE A 36 -4.48 -3.02 15.95
CA ILE A 36 -5.69 -3.15 16.79
C ILE A 36 -6.18 -4.60 16.77
N GLU A 37 -6.26 -5.23 15.60
CA GLU A 37 -6.68 -6.63 15.46
C GLU A 37 -5.75 -7.61 16.19
N VAL A 38 -4.43 -7.38 16.17
CA VAL A 38 -3.45 -8.19 16.91
C VAL A 38 -3.58 -7.99 18.42
N LEU A 39 -3.76 -6.74 18.89
CA LEU A 39 -3.95 -6.44 20.31
C LEU A 39 -5.25 -7.06 20.85
N ASP A 40 -6.33 -7.01 20.08
CA ASP A 40 -7.61 -7.62 20.43
C ASP A 40 -7.47 -9.15 20.58
N PHE A 41 -6.74 -9.79 19.64
CA PHE A 41 -6.41 -11.21 19.76
C PHE A 41 -5.58 -11.54 21.02
N LEU A 42 -4.55 -10.74 21.31
CA LEU A 42 -3.70 -10.95 22.49
C LEU A 42 -4.48 -10.78 23.80
N ALA A 43 -5.39 -9.82 23.87
CA ALA A 43 -6.25 -9.62 25.03
C ALA A 43 -7.14 -10.85 25.31
N LEU A 44 -7.68 -11.44 24.25
CA LEU A 44 -8.54 -12.64 24.33
C LEU A 44 -7.78 -13.92 24.73
N LEU A 45 -6.47 -13.99 24.49
CA LEU A 45 -5.63 -15.07 25.02
C LEU A 45 -5.51 -15.02 26.54
N HIS A 46 -5.58 -13.83 27.14
CA HIS A 46 -5.44 -13.63 28.59
C HIS A 46 -6.76 -13.75 29.36
N SER A 47 -7.88 -13.33 28.77
CA SER A 47 -9.20 -13.42 29.39
C SER A 47 -10.21 -14.03 28.41
N LYS A 48 -10.31 -15.35 28.42
CA LYS A 48 -11.31 -16.06 27.63
C LYS A 48 -12.69 -15.81 28.25
N GLU A 49 -13.52 -14.99 27.61
CA GLU A 49 -14.93 -14.90 27.98
C GLU A 49 -15.58 -16.29 27.83
N PRO A 50 -16.46 -16.69 28.76
CA PRO A 50 -17.27 -17.89 28.57
C PRO A 50 -18.01 -17.76 27.22
N ASP A 51 -18.04 -18.83 26.44
CA ASP A 51 -18.67 -18.92 25.12
C ASP A 51 -17.93 -18.31 23.90
N TYR A 52 -16.73 -17.74 24.10
CA TYR A 52 -15.84 -17.31 23.01
C TYR A 52 -14.67 -18.31 22.83
N SER A 53 -14.33 -18.74 21.60
CA SER A 53 -13.19 -19.66 21.32
C SER A 53 -12.05 -18.98 20.52
N ALA A 54 -11.15 -19.67 19.77
CA ALA A 54 -10.18 -19.11 18.79
C ALA A 54 -10.53 -19.57 17.30
N THR A 55 -10.92 -18.68 16.35
CA THR A 55 -11.46 -18.96 14.99
C THR A 55 -10.27 -18.97 14.04
N TYR A 56 -9.22 -18.30 14.48
CA TYR A 56 -7.88 -18.35 13.97
C TYR A 56 -6.98 -19.17 14.88
N THR A 57 -6.04 -19.84 14.23
CA THR A 57 -4.85 -20.36 14.88
C THR A 57 -3.80 -19.25 15.03
N ILE A 58 -2.82 -19.48 15.91
CA ILE A 58 -1.63 -18.63 16.09
C ILE A 58 -0.95 -18.24 14.75
N VAL A 59 -1.08 -19.10 13.73
CA VAL A 59 -0.52 -18.91 12.38
C VAL A 59 -1.13 -17.69 11.67
N HIS A 60 -2.43 -17.46 11.80
CA HIS A 60 -3.10 -16.31 11.15
C HIS A 60 -2.69 -14.99 11.81
N VAL A 61 -2.46 -15.02 13.13
CA VAL A 61 -2.04 -13.83 13.88
C VAL A 61 -0.59 -13.50 13.56
N ALA A 62 0.28 -14.51 13.48
CA ALA A 62 1.63 -14.34 12.97
C ALA A 62 1.63 -13.70 11.57
N TYR A 63 0.68 -14.11 10.72
CA TYR A 63 0.50 -13.50 9.41
C TYR A 63 0.07 -12.02 9.48
N PHE A 64 -0.94 -11.67 10.30
CA PHE A 64 -1.32 -10.27 10.50
C PHE A 64 -0.18 -9.41 11.05
N MET A 65 0.65 -9.97 11.94
CA MET A 65 1.85 -9.30 12.44
C MET A 65 2.87 -9.04 11.32
N VAL A 66 3.13 -10.02 10.45
CA VAL A 66 4.02 -9.83 9.29
C VAL A 66 3.44 -8.77 8.35
N GLU A 67 2.16 -8.84 8.02
CA GLU A 67 1.53 -7.88 7.12
C GLU A 67 1.53 -6.45 7.71
N MET A 68 1.30 -6.33 9.01
CA MET A 68 1.40 -5.07 9.76
C MET A 68 2.82 -4.50 9.63
N VAL A 69 3.85 -5.28 9.93
CA VAL A 69 5.25 -4.83 9.85
C VAL A 69 5.62 -4.41 8.43
N VAL A 70 5.20 -5.17 7.42
CA VAL A 70 5.42 -4.81 6.01
C VAL A 70 4.72 -3.51 5.65
N CYS A 71 3.45 -3.34 6.03
CA CYS A 71 2.69 -2.13 5.75
C CYS A 71 3.29 -0.91 6.47
N LEU A 72 3.68 -1.05 7.73
CA LEU A 72 4.35 0.02 8.49
C LEU A 72 5.70 0.37 7.85
N GLY A 73 6.50 -0.63 7.50
CA GLY A 73 7.79 -0.46 6.84
C GLY A 73 7.66 0.29 5.52
N LEU A 74 6.67 -0.07 4.69
CA LEU A 74 6.36 0.64 3.46
C LEU A 74 5.88 2.07 3.73
N ALA A 75 4.98 2.28 4.69
CA ALA A 75 4.49 3.60 5.05
C ALA A 75 5.63 4.55 5.45
N LEU A 76 6.53 4.09 6.32
CA LEU A 76 7.69 4.83 6.80
C LEU A 76 8.72 5.06 5.68
N TRP A 77 9.03 4.03 4.90
CA TRP A 77 9.96 4.13 3.76
C TRP A 77 9.49 5.21 2.77
N ILE A 78 8.21 5.18 2.40
CA ILE A 78 7.61 6.18 1.51
C ILE A 78 7.64 7.58 2.15
N ALA A 79 7.26 7.71 3.42
CA ALA A 79 7.24 8.99 4.12
C ALA A 79 8.62 9.65 4.24
N ILE A 80 9.67 8.85 4.45
CA ILE A 80 11.04 9.33 4.69
C ILE A 80 11.77 9.63 3.38
N ILE A 81 11.61 8.78 2.35
CA ILE A 81 12.40 8.88 1.11
C ILE A 81 11.80 9.86 0.10
N ASN A 82 10.47 9.93 -0.01
CA ASN A 82 9.79 10.84 -0.93
C ASN A 82 10.19 12.33 -0.77
N PRO A 83 10.33 12.90 0.44
CA PRO A 83 10.73 14.30 0.58
C PRO A 83 12.21 14.59 0.27
N LYS A 84 13.08 13.58 0.17
CA LYS A 84 14.55 13.77 0.07
C LYS A 84 15.16 13.46 -1.31
N ARG A 85 14.47 12.73 -2.21
CA ARG A 85 14.98 12.34 -3.53
C ARG A 85 13.92 12.52 -4.62
N THR A 86 13.76 13.76 -5.10
CA THR A 86 12.66 14.16 -6.01
C THR A 86 12.91 13.96 -7.51
N ASP A 87 14.02 13.35 -7.95
CA ASP A 87 14.34 13.36 -9.39
C ASP A 87 14.33 11.97 -10.07
N ASN A 88 14.35 10.87 -9.30
CA ASN A 88 14.40 9.52 -9.87
C ASN A 88 13.00 8.86 -9.95
N TYR A 89 12.12 9.49 -10.74
CA TYR A 89 10.75 9.00 -10.95
C TYR A 89 10.68 7.59 -11.56
N ILE A 90 11.67 7.17 -12.33
CA ILE A 90 11.70 5.82 -12.90
C ILE A 90 11.89 4.76 -11.83
N LEU A 91 12.86 4.94 -10.92
CA LEU A 91 13.10 4.00 -9.83
C LEU A 91 11.88 3.92 -8.91
N LEU A 92 11.29 5.08 -8.57
CA LEU A 92 10.09 5.12 -7.73
C LEU A 92 8.91 4.42 -8.41
N GLY A 93 8.71 4.63 -9.72
CA GLY A 93 7.69 3.95 -10.51
C GLY A 93 7.83 2.43 -10.51
N ILE A 94 9.07 1.92 -10.67
CA ILE A 94 9.39 0.49 -10.63
C ILE A 94 9.10 -0.10 -9.25
N ILE A 95 9.54 0.56 -8.18
CA ILE A 95 9.30 0.07 -6.81
C ILE A 95 7.80 0.00 -6.51
N LEU A 96 7.04 1.05 -6.85
CA LEU A 96 5.59 1.06 -6.65
C LEU A 96 4.86 0.02 -7.51
N ALA A 97 5.33 -0.24 -8.73
CA ALA A 97 4.81 -1.32 -9.57
C ALA A 97 5.06 -2.69 -8.91
N ALA A 98 6.27 -2.92 -8.39
CA ALA A 98 6.62 -4.15 -7.68
C ALA A 98 5.76 -4.34 -6.41
N ILE A 99 5.56 -3.26 -5.63
CA ILE A 99 4.66 -3.28 -4.46
C ILE A 99 3.23 -3.62 -4.90
N THR A 100 2.73 -3.01 -5.98
CA THR A 100 1.38 -3.28 -6.51
C THR A 100 1.23 -4.76 -6.89
N LEU A 101 2.18 -5.30 -7.64
CA LEU A 101 2.17 -6.71 -8.03
C LEU A 101 2.21 -7.64 -6.81
N PHE A 102 3.10 -7.35 -5.87
CA PHE A 102 3.19 -8.08 -4.61
C PHE A 102 1.85 -8.06 -3.86
N ARG A 103 1.18 -6.89 -3.76
CA ARG A 103 -0.14 -6.81 -3.11
C ARG A 103 -1.20 -7.62 -3.85
N ILE A 104 -1.24 -7.58 -5.18
CA ILE A 104 -2.19 -8.40 -5.97
C ILE A 104 -1.99 -9.89 -5.67
N ILE A 105 -0.74 -10.37 -5.70
CA ILE A 105 -0.41 -11.78 -5.43
C ILE A 105 -0.84 -12.16 -4.01
N MET A 106 -0.51 -11.34 -3.02
CA MET A 106 -0.87 -11.59 -1.63
C MET A 106 -2.39 -11.64 -1.45
N VAL A 107 -3.12 -10.70 -2.03
CA VAL A 107 -4.58 -10.66 -1.94
C VAL A 107 -5.24 -11.87 -2.60
N TYR A 108 -4.73 -12.28 -3.75
CA TYR A 108 -5.19 -13.50 -4.42
C TYR A 108 -4.94 -14.73 -3.54
N TYR A 109 -3.71 -14.90 -3.04
CA TYR A 109 -3.33 -16.06 -2.24
C TYR A 109 -4.11 -16.16 -0.93
N LEU A 110 -4.29 -15.04 -0.23
CA LEU A 110 -4.92 -15.02 1.10
C LEU A 110 -6.44 -15.10 1.07
N TYR A 111 -7.06 -14.44 0.09
CA TYR A 111 -8.51 -14.24 0.10
C TYR A 111 -9.24 -15.03 -0.99
N HIS A 112 -8.56 -15.51 -2.04
CA HIS A 112 -9.22 -16.15 -3.18
C HIS A 112 -8.74 -17.59 -3.46
N TYR A 113 -7.45 -17.91 -3.27
CA TYR A 113 -6.86 -19.17 -3.76
C TYR A 113 -6.92 -20.37 -2.80
N SER A 114 -7.59 -20.29 -1.65
CA SER A 114 -7.63 -21.41 -0.70
C SER A 114 -8.86 -22.31 -0.89
N GLU A 115 -8.67 -23.49 -1.51
CA GLU A 115 -9.54 -24.69 -1.44
C GLU A 115 -8.75 -25.89 -0.85
N PRO A 116 -9.37 -26.84 -0.13
CA PRO A 116 -10.56 -26.74 0.72
C PRO A 116 -10.29 -27.24 2.16
N THR A 117 -10.72 -26.47 3.17
CA THR A 117 -11.19 -26.87 4.53
C THR A 117 -11.09 -25.72 5.53
N TYR A 118 -10.17 -24.78 5.28
CA TYR A 118 -10.05 -23.55 6.04
C TYR A 118 -9.90 -22.40 5.05
N HIS A 119 -11.01 -21.87 4.57
CA HIS A 119 -10.96 -20.50 4.05
C HIS A 119 -10.36 -19.62 5.16
N PHE A 120 -9.59 -18.61 4.77
CA PHE A 120 -9.17 -17.54 5.68
C PHE A 120 -10.43 -16.76 6.08
N VAL A 121 -11.25 -17.37 6.95
CA VAL A 121 -12.48 -16.79 7.45
C VAL A 121 -12.04 -15.69 8.40
N PRO A 122 -12.22 -14.41 8.01
CA PRO A 122 -11.52 -13.31 8.63
C PRO A 122 -12.27 -12.83 9.87
N TYR A 123 -12.68 -13.75 10.75
CA TYR A 123 -13.43 -13.41 11.95
C TYR A 123 -12.60 -13.71 13.18
N ILE A 124 -12.15 -12.65 13.87
CA ILE A 124 -11.87 -12.72 15.30
C ILE A 124 -13.26 -12.89 15.92
N TYR A 125 -13.48 -13.88 16.79
CA TYR A 125 -14.82 -14.23 17.31
C TYR A 125 -15.75 -13.05 17.44
N LYS A 126 -16.72 -13.03 16.55
CA LYS A 126 -17.98 -12.33 16.60
C LYS A 126 -18.69 -12.65 15.30
N LEU A 127 -20.02 -12.52 15.29
CA LEU A 127 -20.72 -12.13 14.06
C LEU A 127 -19.86 -11.05 13.39
N ALA A 128 -19.35 -11.34 12.19
CA ALA A 128 -18.44 -10.49 11.41
C ALA A 128 -18.46 -9.02 11.87
N ASN A 129 -17.42 -8.54 12.56
CA ASN A 129 -17.35 -7.12 12.90
C ASN A 129 -17.43 -6.36 11.56
N PRO A 130 -18.52 -5.63 11.28
CA PRO A 130 -18.73 -5.03 9.97
C PRO A 130 -17.59 -4.08 9.59
N LEU A 131 -16.95 -3.49 10.60
CA LEU A 131 -15.77 -2.66 10.45
C LEU A 131 -14.56 -3.46 9.94
N SER A 132 -14.30 -4.65 10.50
CA SER A 132 -13.17 -5.50 10.09
C SER A 132 -13.32 -5.96 8.63
N ASN A 133 -14.54 -6.37 8.25
CA ASN A 133 -14.87 -6.69 6.86
C ASN A 133 -14.74 -5.47 5.94
N PHE A 134 -15.25 -4.31 6.36
CA PHE A 134 -15.14 -3.09 5.59
C PHE A 134 -13.68 -2.71 5.33
N PHE A 135 -12.80 -2.75 6.35
CA PHE A 135 -11.38 -2.44 6.19
C PHE A 135 -10.67 -3.47 5.31
N ARG A 136 -10.90 -4.77 5.50
CA ARG A 136 -10.24 -5.83 4.71
C ARG A 136 -10.66 -5.79 3.24
N PHE A 137 -11.95 -5.64 2.94
CA PHE A 137 -12.38 -5.55 1.54
C PHE A 137 -12.10 -4.17 0.93
N THR A 138 -12.20 -3.07 1.67
CA THR A 138 -12.04 -1.74 1.06
C THR A 138 -10.58 -1.28 1.03
N PHE A 139 -9.87 -1.32 2.17
CA PHE A 139 -8.52 -0.74 2.25
C PHE A 139 -7.49 -1.53 1.46
N ILE A 140 -7.62 -2.85 1.39
CA ILE A 140 -6.69 -3.71 0.66
C ILE A 140 -6.75 -3.42 -0.84
N TYR A 141 -7.95 -3.40 -1.45
CA TYR A 141 -8.08 -3.05 -2.87
C TYR A 141 -7.75 -1.58 -3.13
N LEU A 142 -8.11 -0.68 -2.20
CA LEU A 142 -7.76 0.73 -2.32
C LEU A 142 -6.24 0.95 -2.35
N GLN A 143 -5.47 0.20 -1.56
CA GLN A 143 -4.01 0.24 -1.61
C GLN A 143 -3.47 -0.22 -2.97
N ILE A 144 -4.03 -1.27 -3.57
CA ILE A 144 -3.64 -1.72 -4.92
C ILE A 144 -3.89 -0.60 -5.93
N ILE A 145 -5.10 -0.02 -5.92
CA ILE A 145 -5.51 1.02 -6.87
C ILE A 145 -4.62 2.27 -6.73
N ILE A 146 -4.42 2.76 -5.51
CA ILE A 146 -3.66 4.00 -5.28
C ILE A 146 -2.16 3.79 -5.56
N THR A 147 -1.60 2.64 -5.22
CA THR A 147 -0.20 2.32 -5.55
C THR A 147 0.01 2.21 -7.06
N LEU A 148 -0.95 1.63 -7.78
CA LEU A 148 -0.93 1.56 -9.24
C LEU A 148 -0.98 2.97 -9.86
N ILE A 149 -1.90 3.82 -9.40
CA ILE A 149 -2.01 5.22 -9.86
C ILE A 149 -0.70 5.98 -9.58
N ALA A 150 -0.11 5.80 -8.41
CA ALA A 150 1.17 6.43 -8.05
C ALA A 150 2.30 5.97 -8.99
N SER A 151 2.38 4.67 -9.28
CA SER A 151 3.36 4.10 -10.22
C SER A 151 3.21 4.70 -11.63
N ILE A 152 1.98 4.73 -12.17
CA ILE A 152 1.68 5.32 -13.49
C ILE A 152 2.07 6.79 -13.52
N THR A 153 1.74 7.55 -12.47
CA THR A 153 2.05 8.98 -12.39
C THR A 153 3.56 9.21 -12.37
N CYS A 154 4.32 8.36 -11.68
CA CYS A 154 5.80 8.39 -11.70
C CYS A 154 6.35 8.13 -13.10
N PHE A 155 5.86 7.12 -13.82
CA PHE A 155 6.30 6.86 -15.21
C PHE A 155 5.97 8.00 -16.17
N ARG A 156 4.83 8.68 -15.98
CA ARG A 156 4.45 9.87 -16.76
C ARG A 156 5.37 11.05 -16.45
N ALA A 157 5.70 11.30 -15.18
CA ALA A 157 6.64 12.33 -14.77
C ALA A 157 8.05 12.07 -15.34
N TYR A 158 8.53 10.81 -15.28
CA TYR A 158 9.78 10.41 -15.90
C TYR A 158 9.80 10.66 -17.41
N SER A 159 8.75 10.24 -18.12
CA SER A 159 8.65 10.42 -19.57
C SER A 159 8.64 11.90 -19.98
N ALA A 160 8.02 12.76 -19.18
CA ALA A 160 8.03 14.21 -19.40
C ALA A 160 9.42 14.81 -19.14
N SER A 161 10.10 14.39 -18.06
CA SER A 161 11.46 14.84 -17.72
C SER A 161 12.47 14.49 -18.82
N ARG A 162 12.43 13.24 -19.32
CA ARG A 162 13.31 12.79 -20.41
C ARG A 162 13.12 13.60 -21.69
N LYS A 163 11.88 13.94 -22.06
CA LYS A 163 11.60 14.75 -23.26
C LYS A 163 12.23 16.14 -23.17
N LEU A 164 12.10 16.79 -22.01
CA LEU A 164 12.70 18.09 -21.75
C LEU A 164 14.24 18.05 -21.81
N GLN A 165 14.86 17.00 -21.28
CA GLN A 165 16.31 16.83 -21.37
C GLN A 165 16.79 16.69 -22.82
N VAL A 166 16.08 15.90 -23.63
CA VAL A 166 16.40 15.72 -25.06
C VAL A 166 16.22 17.03 -25.82
N GLU A 167 15.13 17.77 -25.59
CA GLU A 167 14.87 19.06 -26.24
C GLU A 167 15.96 20.09 -25.89
N LYS A 168 16.37 20.16 -24.62
CA LYS A 168 17.46 21.03 -24.17
C LYS A 168 18.77 20.68 -24.88
N SER A 169 19.14 19.40 -24.94
CA SER A 169 20.35 18.97 -25.64
C SER A 169 20.36 19.32 -27.12
N ARG A 170 19.19 19.36 -27.79
CA ARG A 170 19.07 19.74 -29.20
C ARG A 170 19.21 21.24 -29.46
N MET A 171 18.86 22.08 -28.47
CA MET A 171 19.05 23.54 -28.59
C MET A 171 20.49 23.97 -28.32
N ASP A 172 21.24 23.13 -27.59
CA ASP A 172 22.65 23.37 -27.27
C ASP A 172 23.61 22.85 -28.37
N THR A 173 23.10 22.21 -29.45
CA THR A 173 23.87 21.70 -30.60
C THR A 173 23.64 22.56 -31.84
#